data_AF-A0AAU3FN81-F1
#
_entry.id   AF-A0AAU3FN81-F1
#
_cell.length_a   1.000
_cell.length_b   1.000
_cell.length_c   1.000
_cell.angle_alpha   90.00
_cell.angle_beta   90.00
_cell.angle_gamma   90.00
#
_symmetry.space_group_name_H-M   'P 1'
#
loop_
_entity.id
_entity.type
_entity.pdbx_description
1 polymer ?
#
loop_
_entity_poly.entity_id
_entity_poly.type
_entity_poly.pdbx_seq_one_letter_code
_entity_poly.pdbx_strand_id
1 'polypeptide(L)'
;MARVRERLHTEHAVLSKSRGIFREYVTELYYPAQELTRWQRARCAPLTFLVEYLVYRVDAVAEDSRDLDLDVADNQHYDKLVRYKYKFEALLRRARAHNDAVARQLDLGERYVRLENKVTTHGVADQQQVLRLAELRSSDVRLLHAMTFAILRRPIDQDLFDLLWPVEVLADIGNDLEHYTQDVASGQFNTYDALVRLHGDAAPARLRAQLDRYEALFHERLDSFPAARRDRLAVLGTRRYRQRTAQIPQPILERAP
;
A
#
# COMPACT_ATOMS: atom_id res chain seq x y z
N MET A 1 -33.00 -1.43 11.88
CA MET A 1 -32.19 -2.64 12.10
C MET A 1 -31.28 -2.99 10.93
N ALA A 2 -31.72 -2.87 9.67
CA ALA A 2 -30.87 -3.10 8.48
C ALA A 2 -29.58 -2.25 8.47
N ARG A 3 -29.68 -0.93 8.67
CA ARG A 3 -28.52 -0.01 8.74
C ARG A 3 -27.50 -0.33 9.84
N VAL A 4 -27.93 -0.93 10.95
CA VAL A 4 -27.02 -1.33 12.05
C VAL A 4 -26.24 -2.59 11.65
N ARG A 5 -26.92 -3.54 10.98
CA ARG A 5 -26.33 -4.80 10.54
C ARG A 5 -25.33 -4.60 9.40
N GLU A 6 -25.67 -3.71 8.47
CA GLU A 6 -24.80 -3.26 7.37
C GLU A 6 -23.54 -2.56 7.91
N ARG A 7 -23.71 -1.60 8.83
CA ARG A 7 -22.58 -0.92 9.49
C ARG A 7 -21.67 -1.89 10.24
N LEU A 8 -22.23 -2.87 10.95
CA LEU A 8 -21.45 -3.89 11.65
C LEU A 8 -20.68 -4.82 10.69
N HIS A 9 -21.24 -5.08 9.50
CA HIS A 9 -20.57 -5.88 8.48
C HIS A 9 -19.36 -5.14 7.88
N THR A 10 -19.52 -3.86 7.55
CA THR A 10 -18.44 -3.00 7.07
C THR A 10 -17.32 -2.86 8.11
N GLU A 11 -17.68 -2.61 9.38
CA GLU A 11 -16.70 -2.49 10.48
C GLU A 11 -15.92 -3.81 10.70
N HIS A 12 -16.58 -4.97 10.59
CA HIS A 12 -15.92 -6.26 10.70
C HIS A 12 -14.97 -6.53 9.51
N ALA A 13 -15.38 -6.17 8.30
CA ALA A 13 -14.55 -6.30 7.09
C ALA A 13 -13.29 -5.40 7.18
N VAL A 14 -13.47 -4.14 7.57
CA VAL A 14 -12.38 -3.18 7.83
C VAL A 14 -11.41 -3.73 8.86
N LEU A 15 -11.92 -4.19 10.01
CA LEU A 15 -11.08 -4.73 11.08
C LEU A 15 -10.31 -5.99 10.64
N SER A 16 -10.96 -6.88 9.88
CA SER A 16 -10.32 -8.09 9.36
C SER A 16 -9.18 -7.76 8.40
N LYS A 17 -9.39 -6.82 7.47
CA LYS A 17 -8.37 -6.38 6.51
C LYS A 17 -7.21 -5.67 7.21
N SER A 18 -7.49 -4.71 8.09
CA SER A 18 -6.46 -4.01 8.89
C SER A 18 -5.65 -4.98 9.75
N ARG A 19 -6.27 -6.02 10.30
CA ARG A 19 -5.55 -7.08 11.03
C ARG A 19 -4.62 -7.88 10.11
N GLY A 20 -5.05 -8.18 8.89
CA GLY A 20 -4.23 -8.83 7.87
C GLY A 20 -3.00 -7.99 7.53
N ILE A 21 -3.20 -6.73 7.14
CA ILE A 21 -2.13 -5.80 6.77
C ILE A 21 -1.16 -5.59 7.94
N PHE A 22 -1.68 -5.30 9.13
CA PHE A 22 -0.86 -5.14 10.33
C PHE A 22 -0.02 -6.38 10.62
N ARG A 23 -0.61 -7.57 10.48
CA ARG A 23 0.13 -8.81 10.70
C ARG A 23 1.24 -8.97 9.65
N GLU A 24 0.89 -8.94 8.37
CA GLU A 24 1.81 -9.22 7.27
C GLU A 24 2.95 -8.19 7.18
N TYR A 25 2.64 -6.89 7.27
CA TYR A 25 3.63 -5.84 7.14
C TYR A 25 4.30 -5.48 8.47
N VAL A 26 3.52 -5.15 9.51
CA VAL A 26 4.14 -4.64 10.74
C VAL A 26 4.79 -5.77 11.53
N THR A 27 4.06 -6.86 11.79
CA THR A 27 4.56 -7.90 12.69
C THR A 27 5.49 -8.91 12.03
N GLU A 28 5.23 -9.26 10.77
CA GLU A 28 5.97 -10.29 10.03
C GLU A 28 7.09 -9.71 9.16
N LEU A 29 7.06 -8.43 8.76
CA LEU A 29 8.11 -7.78 7.96
C LEU A 29 8.89 -6.71 8.74
N TYR A 30 8.26 -5.61 9.17
CA TYR A 30 8.99 -4.46 9.73
C TYR A 30 9.64 -4.73 11.08
N TYR A 31 8.92 -5.35 12.02
CA TYR A 31 9.47 -5.64 13.34
C TYR A 31 10.67 -6.60 13.31
N PRO A 32 10.65 -7.69 12.52
CA PRO A 32 11.83 -8.51 12.33
C PRO A 32 12.96 -7.79 11.58
N ALA A 33 12.64 -7.01 10.53
CA ALA A 33 13.65 -6.30 9.74
C ALA A 33 14.42 -5.24 10.55
N GLN A 34 13.74 -4.58 11.48
CA GLN A 34 14.34 -3.64 12.45
C GLN A 34 14.91 -4.30 13.71
N GLU A 35 14.86 -5.64 13.78
CA GLU A 35 15.34 -6.44 14.92
C GLU A 35 14.71 -5.99 16.27
N LEU A 36 13.42 -5.63 16.25
CA LEU A 36 12.74 -5.11 17.44
C LEU A 36 12.55 -6.18 18.51
N THR A 37 12.87 -5.80 19.75
CA THR A 37 12.58 -6.58 20.95
C THR A 37 11.08 -6.69 21.22
N ARG A 38 10.65 -7.69 21.99
CA ARG A 38 9.23 -7.89 22.35
C ARG A 38 8.59 -6.64 22.98
N TRP A 39 9.34 -5.92 23.83
CA TRP A 39 8.87 -4.68 24.46
C TRP A 39 8.68 -3.54 23.46
N GLN A 40 9.59 -3.40 22.49
CA GLN A 40 9.46 -2.40 21.44
C GLN A 40 8.27 -2.69 20.53
N ARG A 41 8.05 -3.96 20.19
CA ARG A 41 6.86 -4.40 19.44
C ARG A 41 5.57 -4.07 20.19
N ALA A 42 5.51 -4.40 21.48
CA ALA A 42 4.35 -4.11 22.33
C ALA A 42 4.08 -2.61 22.47
N ARG A 43 5.15 -1.79 22.50
CA ARG A 43 5.05 -0.32 22.53
C ARG A 43 4.50 0.27 21.23
N CYS A 44 4.89 -0.28 20.08
CA CYS A 44 4.50 0.26 18.78
C CYS A 44 3.10 -0.23 18.36
N ALA A 45 2.80 -1.50 18.63
CA ALA A 45 1.63 -2.19 18.09
C ALA A 45 0.29 -1.45 18.24
N PRO A 46 -0.09 -0.90 19.42
CA PRO A 46 -1.40 -0.29 19.59
C PRO A 46 -1.63 0.89 18.65
N LEU A 47 -0.61 1.75 18.50
CA LEU A 47 -0.75 2.97 17.71
C LEU A 47 -0.64 2.69 16.21
N THR A 48 0.28 1.82 15.80
CA THR A 48 0.38 1.38 14.40
C THR A 48 -0.87 0.64 13.94
N PHE A 49 -1.47 -0.19 14.80
CA PHE A 49 -2.72 -0.89 14.47
C PHE A 49 -3.91 0.07 14.40
N LEU A 50 -4.00 1.03 15.33
CA LEU A 50 -5.04 2.06 15.28
C LEU A 50 -4.94 2.89 14.01
N VAL A 51 -3.75 3.29 13.61
CA VAL A 51 -3.53 4.07 12.38
C VAL A 51 -3.93 3.27 11.15
N GLU A 52 -3.49 2.02 11.04
CA GLU A 52 -3.90 1.13 9.95
C GLU A 52 -5.43 1.00 9.86
N TYR A 53 -6.10 0.79 11.00
CA TYR A 53 -7.56 0.76 11.05
C TYR A 53 -8.21 2.08 10.60
N LEU A 54 -7.65 3.24 11.00
CA LEU A 54 -8.18 4.55 10.60
C LEU A 54 -7.97 4.83 9.10
N VAL A 55 -6.81 4.46 8.54
CA VAL A 55 -6.55 4.61 7.09
C VAL A 55 -7.52 3.75 6.30
N TYR A 56 -7.66 2.47 6.65
CA TYR A 56 -8.56 1.56 5.94
C TYR A 56 -10.04 1.92 6.10
N ARG A 57 -10.42 2.50 7.24
CA ARG A 57 -11.77 3.02 7.46
C ARG A 57 -12.09 4.20 6.54
N VAL A 58 -11.12 5.09 6.29
CA VAL A 58 -11.31 6.22 5.36
C VAL A 58 -11.47 5.69 3.95
N ASP A 59 -10.66 4.71 3.56
CA ASP A 59 -10.74 4.05 2.26
C ASP A 59 -12.13 3.43 2.05
N ALA A 60 -12.63 2.63 3.00
CA ALA A 60 -13.97 2.04 2.91
C ALA A 60 -15.10 3.09 2.82
N VAL A 61 -14.98 4.23 3.51
CA VAL A 61 -15.96 5.34 3.40
C VAL A 61 -15.87 6.04 2.05
N ALA A 62 -14.67 6.14 1.46
CA ALA A 62 -14.48 6.67 0.12
C ALA A 62 -15.02 5.73 -0.96
N GLU A 63 -14.82 4.41 -0.82
CA GLU A 63 -15.36 3.39 -1.73
C GLU A 63 -16.90 3.33 -1.72
N ASP A 64 -17.55 3.53 -0.57
CA ASP A 64 -19.02 3.64 -0.49
C ASP A 64 -19.56 4.91 -1.18
N SER A 65 -18.69 5.86 -1.52
CA SER A 65 -19.03 7.16 -2.12
C SER A 65 -18.65 7.26 -3.60
N ARG A 66 -18.60 6.13 -4.34
CA ARG A 66 -18.07 5.92 -5.72
C ARG A 66 -18.60 6.80 -6.89
N ASP A 67 -19.20 7.96 -6.62
CA ASP A 67 -19.60 9.00 -7.61
C ASP A 67 -18.81 10.31 -7.46
N LEU A 68 -17.58 10.27 -6.91
CA LEU A 68 -16.81 11.48 -6.62
C LEU A 68 -15.69 11.70 -7.63
N ASP A 69 -16.00 12.49 -8.65
CA ASP A 69 -15.02 13.12 -9.52
C ASP A 69 -14.23 14.18 -8.72
N LEU A 70 -12.94 13.96 -8.47
CA LEU A 70 -12.08 14.93 -7.78
C LEU A 70 -11.51 15.99 -8.72
N ASP A 71 -11.69 15.85 -10.03
CA ASP A 71 -11.22 16.75 -11.08
C ASP A 71 -12.34 17.70 -11.58
N VAL A 72 -13.62 17.31 -11.45
CA VAL A 72 -14.78 18.17 -11.78
C VAL A 72 -15.32 18.88 -10.52
N ALA A 73 -14.73 20.04 -10.23
CA ALA A 73 -15.39 21.19 -9.60
C ALA A 73 -16.28 20.95 -8.35
N ASP A 74 -15.68 20.67 -7.19
CA ASP A 74 -16.06 21.36 -5.94
C ASP A 74 -14.90 21.29 -4.91
N ASN A 75 -14.36 22.45 -4.51
CA ASN A 75 -13.29 22.58 -3.53
C ASN A 75 -13.59 21.89 -2.18
N GLN A 76 -14.84 21.52 -1.92
CA GLN A 76 -15.27 20.95 -0.63
C GLN A 76 -14.76 19.53 -0.35
N HIS A 77 -14.61 18.67 -1.36
CA HIS A 77 -14.14 17.29 -1.16
C HIS A 77 -12.62 17.23 -1.03
N TYR A 78 -11.92 18.04 -1.83
CA TYR A 78 -10.50 18.30 -1.68
C TYR A 78 -10.18 18.91 -0.32
N ASP A 79 -10.94 19.92 0.11
CA ASP A 79 -10.81 20.53 1.44
C ASP A 79 -11.04 19.50 2.56
N LYS A 80 -11.95 18.54 2.39
CA LYS A 80 -12.16 17.46 3.36
C LYS A 80 -10.93 16.55 3.46
N LEU A 81 -10.34 16.13 2.35
CA LEU A 81 -9.13 15.29 2.34
C LEU A 81 -7.96 16.01 3.01
N VAL A 82 -7.73 17.28 2.65
CA VAL A 82 -6.70 18.13 3.24
C VAL A 82 -6.94 18.33 4.74
N ARG A 83 -8.17 18.64 5.16
CA ARG A 83 -8.54 18.76 6.59
C ARG A 83 -8.35 17.45 7.35
N TYR A 84 -8.68 16.31 6.73
CA TYR A 84 -8.48 15.00 7.33
C TYR A 84 -7.00 14.74 7.54
N LYS A 85 -6.17 14.96 6.52
CA LYS A 85 -4.72 14.86 6.61
C LYS A 85 -4.15 15.72 7.75
N TYR A 86 -4.55 17.00 7.85
CA TYR A 86 -4.09 17.86 8.96
C TYR A 86 -4.51 17.35 10.33
N LYS A 87 -5.74 16.86 10.50
CA LYS A 87 -6.20 16.27 11.77
C LYS A 87 -5.42 15.00 12.10
N PHE A 88 -5.17 14.18 11.10
CA PHE A 88 -4.43 12.94 11.23
C PHE A 88 -2.97 13.20 11.59
N GLU A 89 -2.32 14.15 10.92
CA GLU A 89 -0.96 14.59 11.24
C GLU A 89 -0.87 15.14 12.67
N ALA A 90 -1.84 15.97 13.09
CA ALA A 90 -1.92 16.48 14.46
C ALA A 90 -2.05 15.35 15.51
N LEU A 91 -2.85 14.32 15.20
CA LEU A 91 -2.97 13.12 16.04
C LEU A 91 -1.63 12.40 16.16
N LEU A 92 -0.93 12.16 15.04
CA LEU A 92 0.39 11.50 15.03
C LEU A 92 1.43 12.30 15.81
N ARG A 93 1.45 13.63 15.66
CA ARG A 93 2.33 14.53 16.41
C ARG A 93 2.05 14.44 17.92
N ARG A 94 0.78 14.49 18.32
CA ARG A 94 0.38 14.37 19.73
C ARG A 94 0.74 13.00 20.32
N ALA A 95 0.64 11.94 19.51
CA ALA A 95 1.02 10.59 19.88
C ALA A 95 2.54 10.33 19.83
N ARG A 96 3.36 11.33 19.44
CA ARG A 96 4.81 11.21 19.24
C ARG A 96 5.20 10.11 18.22
N ALA A 97 4.35 9.92 17.21
CA ALA A 97 4.56 8.99 16.11
C ALA A 97 4.74 9.71 14.77
N HIS A 98 5.27 10.95 14.82
CA HIS A 98 5.48 11.79 13.66
C HIS A 98 6.96 12.16 13.52
N ASN A 99 7.49 12.05 12.31
CA ASN A 99 8.80 12.51 11.86
C ASN A 99 8.71 12.90 10.37
N ASP A 100 9.82 13.33 9.77
CA ASP A 100 9.80 13.77 8.37
C ASP A 100 9.46 12.63 7.40
N ALA A 101 9.82 11.39 7.71
CA ALA A 101 9.45 10.24 6.88
C ALA A 101 7.94 9.97 6.92
N VAL A 102 7.30 10.07 8.09
CA VAL A 102 5.85 10.02 8.28
C VAL A 102 5.17 11.12 7.46
N ALA A 103 5.64 12.36 7.57
CA ALA A 103 5.10 13.47 6.78
C ALA A 103 5.17 13.20 5.27
N ARG A 104 6.32 12.70 4.80
CA ARG A 104 6.48 12.31 3.39
C ARG A 104 5.51 11.22 2.96
N GLN A 105 5.25 10.20 3.79
CA GLN A 105 4.29 9.15 3.43
C GLN A 105 2.85 9.68 3.37
N LEU A 106 2.47 10.62 4.26
CA LEU A 106 1.16 11.29 4.16
C LEU A 106 1.01 12.09 2.85
N ASP A 107 2.07 12.78 2.42
CA ASP A 107 2.08 13.48 1.13
C ASP A 107 1.99 12.51 -0.06
N LEU A 108 2.65 11.36 0.02
CA LEU A 108 2.61 10.33 -1.02
C LEU A 108 1.24 9.66 -1.08
N GLY A 109 0.60 9.38 0.05
CA GLY A 109 -0.77 8.86 0.09
C GLY A 109 -1.80 9.83 -0.48
N GLU A 110 -1.63 11.14 -0.25
CA GLU A 110 -2.46 12.14 -0.92
C GLU A 110 -2.26 12.14 -2.44
N ARG A 111 -1.01 12.02 -2.91
CA ARG A 111 -0.71 11.90 -4.35
C ARG A 111 -1.27 10.62 -4.95
N TYR A 112 -1.27 9.52 -4.20
CA TYR A 112 -1.90 8.27 -4.59
C TYR A 112 -3.38 8.48 -4.89
N VAL A 113 -4.14 9.00 -3.91
CA VAL A 113 -5.59 9.23 -4.04
C VAL A 113 -5.92 10.13 -5.24
N ARG A 114 -5.12 11.19 -5.46
CA ARG A 114 -5.29 12.07 -6.63
C ARG A 114 -5.08 11.33 -7.95
N LEU A 115 -4.01 10.55 -8.04
CA LEU A 115 -3.68 9.82 -9.26
C LEU A 115 -4.70 8.71 -9.53
N GLU A 116 -5.16 8.01 -8.48
CA GLU A 116 -6.14 6.93 -8.59
C GLU A 116 -7.48 7.46 -9.10
N ASN A 117 -7.92 8.61 -8.57
CA ASN A 117 -9.14 9.27 -9.07
C ASN A 117 -8.99 9.66 -10.54
N LYS A 118 -7.88 10.30 -10.92
CA LYS A 118 -7.62 10.69 -12.31
C LYS A 118 -7.69 9.49 -13.26
N VAL A 119 -7.05 8.38 -12.89
CA VAL A 119 -7.02 7.14 -13.69
C VAL A 119 -8.39 6.47 -13.78
N THR A 120 -9.15 6.46 -12.68
CA THR A 120 -10.47 5.82 -12.60
C THR A 120 -11.54 6.63 -13.35
N THR A 121 -11.49 7.96 -13.26
CA THR A 121 -12.50 8.87 -13.83
C THR A 121 -12.26 9.16 -15.33
N HIS A 122 -11.01 9.39 -15.75
CA HIS A 122 -10.71 9.83 -17.13
C HIS A 122 -10.34 8.70 -18.09
N GLY A 123 -10.25 7.45 -17.62
CA GLY A 123 -10.16 6.24 -18.45
C GLY A 123 -8.89 6.07 -19.31
N VAL A 124 -8.00 7.07 -19.41
CA VAL A 124 -6.77 7.02 -20.21
C VAL A 124 -5.57 7.22 -19.30
N ALA A 125 -5.12 6.14 -18.66
CA ALA A 125 -3.87 6.12 -17.92
C ALA A 125 -2.74 5.62 -18.83
N ASP A 126 -1.64 6.36 -18.96
CA ASP A 126 -0.46 5.82 -19.63
C ASP A 126 0.27 4.79 -18.73
N GLN A 127 1.19 4.02 -19.32
CA GLN A 127 1.94 3.00 -18.58
C GLN A 127 2.70 3.59 -17.38
N GLN A 128 3.22 4.82 -17.50
CA GLN A 128 3.99 5.45 -16.43
C GLN A 128 3.10 5.79 -15.24
N GLN A 129 1.87 6.24 -15.48
CA GLN A 129 0.87 6.51 -14.45
C GLN A 129 0.44 5.23 -13.73
N VAL A 130 0.21 4.12 -14.47
CA VAL A 130 -0.13 2.82 -13.88
C VAL A 130 0.99 2.34 -12.94
N LEU A 131 2.25 2.40 -13.40
CA LEU A 131 3.38 2.00 -12.56
C LEU A 131 3.55 2.94 -11.37
N ARG A 132 3.30 4.24 -11.55
CA ARG A 132 3.36 5.19 -10.45
C ARG A 132 2.29 4.94 -9.41
N LEU A 133 1.10 4.49 -9.80
CA LEU A 133 0.06 4.06 -8.86
C LEU A 133 0.53 2.86 -8.03
N ALA A 134 1.07 1.84 -8.67
CA ALA A 134 1.61 0.67 -7.97
C ALA A 134 2.72 1.05 -6.97
N GLU A 135 3.59 1.98 -7.33
CA GLU A 135 4.64 2.49 -6.44
C GLU A 135 4.10 3.28 -5.23
N LEU A 136 3.03 4.05 -5.43
CA LEU A 136 2.44 4.92 -4.41
C LEU A 136 1.47 4.19 -3.48
N ARG A 137 0.90 3.05 -3.91
CA ARG A 137 -0.09 2.27 -3.17
C ARG A 137 0.43 1.83 -1.80
N SER A 138 1.68 1.42 -1.73
CA SER A 138 2.38 1.03 -0.49
C SER A 138 2.61 2.17 0.52
N SER A 139 2.20 3.41 0.24
CA SER A 139 2.47 4.57 1.11
C SER A 139 1.83 4.45 2.51
N ASP A 140 0.71 3.73 2.63
CA ASP A 140 0.02 3.45 3.90
C ASP A 140 0.82 2.49 4.80
N VAL A 141 1.33 1.38 4.27
CA VAL A 141 2.15 0.43 5.02
C VAL A 141 3.52 1.02 5.31
N ARG A 142 4.08 1.82 4.39
CA ARG A 142 5.32 2.58 4.62
C ARG A 142 5.17 3.65 5.69
N LEU A 143 3.98 4.24 5.84
CA LEU A 143 3.66 5.11 6.95
C LEU A 143 3.81 4.36 8.28
N LEU A 144 3.30 3.13 8.38
CA LEU A 144 3.47 2.29 9.59
C LEU A 144 4.94 1.97 9.87
N HIS A 145 5.72 1.72 8.82
CA HIS A 145 7.15 1.51 8.92
C HIS A 145 7.86 2.75 9.51
N ALA A 146 7.59 3.94 8.96
CA ALA A 146 8.16 5.20 9.42
C ALA A 146 7.72 5.56 10.85
N MET A 147 6.46 5.30 11.20
CA MET A 147 5.92 5.49 12.55
C MET A 147 6.66 4.66 13.59
N THR A 148 7.11 3.45 13.25
CA THR A 148 7.84 2.58 14.17
C THR A 148 9.13 3.25 14.66
N PHE A 149 9.88 3.92 13.77
CA PHE A 149 11.04 4.71 14.15
C PHE A 149 10.66 5.91 15.04
N ALA A 150 9.59 6.64 14.68
CA ALA A 150 9.12 7.80 15.45
C ALA A 150 8.71 7.42 16.88
N ILE A 151 7.91 6.37 17.06
CA ILE A 151 7.43 5.89 18.37
C ILE A 151 8.59 5.47 19.28
N LEU A 152 9.62 4.87 18.68
CA LEU A 152 10.85 4.45 19.36
C LEU A 152 11.88 5.58 19.53
N ARG A 153 11.61 6.77 18.97
CA ARG A 153 12.53 7.92 18.92
C ARG A 153 13.89 7.57 18.33
N ARG A 154 13.88 6.77 17.28
CA ARG A 154 15.06 6.40 16.51
C ARG A 154 15.13 7.24 15.25
N PRO A 155 16.34 7.60 14.77
CA PRO A 155 16.49 8.10 13.41
C PRO A 155 16.00 7.03 12.43
N ILE A 156 15.53 7.49 11.26
CA ILE A 156 15.17 6.58 10.17
C ILE A 156 16.44 5.88 9.69
N ASP A 157 16.40 4.54 9.66
CA ASP A 157 17.37 3.72 8.95
C ASP A 157 16.99 3.78 7.46
N GLN A 158 17.61 4.71 6.73
CA GLN A 158 17.24 5.01 5.34
C GLN A 158 17.53 3.81 4.42
N ASP A 159 18.65 3.11 4.64
CA ASP A 159 19.01 1.93 3.87
C ASP A 159 17.95 0.83 4.04
N LEU A 160 17.49 0.60 5.27
CA LEU A 160 16.43 -0.38 5.52
C LEU A 160 15.07 0.07 4.95
N PHE A 161 14.76 1.36 5.07
CA PHE A 161 13.52 1.93 4.55
C PHE A 161 13.43 1.86 3.02
N ASP A 162 14.56 2.05 2.34
CA ASP A 162 14.68 1.94 0.90
C ASP A 162 14.77 0.47 0.46
N LEU A 163 15.45 -0.38 1.22
CA LEU A 163 15.50 -1.82 0.94
C LEU A 163 14.10 -2.44 0.82
N LEU A 164 13.19 -2.09 1.73
CA LEU A 164 11.86 -2.70 1.77
C LEU A 164 10.87 -2.11 0.76
N TRP A 165 11.17 -0.95 0.16
CA TRP A 165 10.30 -0.35 -0.86
C TRP A 165 9.97 -1.29 -2.03
N PRO A 166 10.94 -1.89 -2.75
CA PRO A 166 10.64 -2.79 -3.85
C PRO A 166 9.86 -4.02 -3.38
N VAL A 167 10.09 -4.51 -2.15
CA VAL A 167 9.35 -5.64 -1.57
C VAL A 167 7.87 -5.29 -1.39
N GLU A 168 7.57 -4.07 -0.92
CA GLU A 168 6.19 -3.60 -0.74
C GLU A 168 5.48 -3.42 -2.08
N VAL A 169 6.15 -2.82 -3.07
CA VAL A 169 5.60 -2.69 -4.43
C VAL A 169 5.33 -4.06 -5.06
N LEU A 170 6.26 -5.01 -4.94
CA LEU A 170 6.08 -6.38 -5.41
C LEU A 170 4.93 -7.09 -4.68
N ALA A 171 4.76 -6.84 -3.39
CA ALA A 171 3.69 -7.44 -2.60
C ALA A 171 2.30 -6.91 -2.98
N ASP A 172 2.19 -5.61 -3.26
CA ASP A 172 0.95 -4.98 -3.73
C ASP A 172 0.58 -5.46 -5.14
N ILE A 173 1.54 -5.50 -6.08
CA ILE A 173 1.33 -6.10 -7.40
C ILE A 173 0.95 -7.59 -7.26
N GLY A 174 1.59 -8.31 -6.34
CA GLY A 174 1.24 -9.70 -6.05
C GLY A 174 -0.18 -9.86 -5.53
N ASN A 175 -0.66 -8.93 -4.69
CA ASN A 175 -2.04 -8.92 -4.23
C ASN A 175 -3.03 -8.70 -5.39
N ASP A 176 -2.69 -7.80 -6.33
CA ASP A 176 -3.48 -7.59 -7.54
C ASP A 176 -3.52 -8.85 -8.43
N LEU A 177 -2.44 -9.64 -8.49
CA LEU A 177 -2.42 -10.90 -9.22
C LEU A 177 -3.28 -11.98 -8.56
N GLU A 178 -3.25 -12.08 -7.24
CA GLU A 178 -4.08 -13.03 -6.47
C GLU A 178 -5.58 -12.74 -6.61
N HIS A 179 -5.96 -11.45 -6.67
CA HIS A 179 -7.36 -11.02 -6.73
C HIS A 179 -7.83 -10.60 -8.14
N TYR A 180 -6.99 -10.78 -9.17
CA TYR A 180 -7.20 -10.27 -10.52
C TYR A 180 -8.63 -10.47 -11.04
N THR A 181 -9.14 -11.70 -11.04
CA THR A 181 -10.48 -12.02 -11.56
C THR A 181 -11.58 -11.29 -10.78
N GLN A 182 -11.44 -11.19 -9.45
CA GLN A 182 -12.43 -10.54 -8.59
C GLN A 182 -12.40 -9.02 -8.76
N ASP A 183 -11.21 -8.42 -8.84
CA ASP A 183 -11.05 -6.98 -8.99
C ASP A 183 -11.59 -6.52 -10.34
N VAL A 184 -11.28 -7.26 -11.42
CA VAL A 184 -11.82 -7.00 -12.76
C VAL A 184 -13.35 -7.09 -12.76
N ALA A 185 -13.92 -8.14 -12.17
CA ALA A 185 -15.38 -8.33 -12.12
C ALA A 185 -16.11 -7.27 -11.28
N SER A 186 -15.44 -6.72 -10.26
CA SER A 186 -16.01 -5.69 -9.38
C SER A 186 -15.66 -4.25 -9.78
N GLY A 187 -14.95 -4.07 -10.90
CA GLY A 187 -14.51 -2.77 -11.41
C GLY A 187 -13.49 -2.06 -10.51
N GLN A 188 -12.84 -2.78 -9.61
CA GLN A 188 -11.79 -2.23 -8.75
C GLN A 188 -10.51 -2.00 -9.54
N PHE A 189 -9.74 -0.99 -9.13
CA PHE A 189 -8.44 -0.75 -9.74
C PHE A 189 -7.51 -1.93 -9.46
N ASN A 190 -6.86 -2.42 -10.50
CA ASN A 190 -5.90 -3.51 -10.46
C ASN A 190 -4.76 -3.19 -11.44
N THR A 191 -3.51 -3.24 -10.97
CA THR A 191 -2.33 -2.85 -11.76
C THR A 191 -2.19 -3.72 -13.00
N TYR A 192 -2.44 -5.03 -12.89
CA TYR A 192 -2.33 -5.95 -14.02
C TYR A 192 -3.44 -5.70 -15.04
N ASP A 193 -4.69 -5.50 -14.59
CA ASP A 193 -5.80 -5.13 -15.47
C ASP A 193 -5.50 -3.85 -16.26
N ALA A 194 -4.96 -2.82 -15.60
CA ALA A 194 -4.59 -1.58 -16.28
C ALA A 194 -3.53 -1.82 -17.36
N LEU A 195 -2.54 -2.69 -17.13
CA LEU A 195 -1.56 -3.09 -18.14
C LEU A 195 -2.19 -3.90 -19.28
N VAL A 196 -3.16 -4.78 -19.00
CA VAL A 196 -3.91 -5.52 -20.01
C VAL A 196 -4.68 -4.58 -20.92
N ARG A 197 -5.34 -3.55 -20.38
CA ARG A 197 -6.03 -2.54 -21.19
C ARG A 197 -5.09 -1.76 -22.12
N LEU A 198 -3.83 -1.54 -21.71
CA LEU A 198 -2.84 -0.80 -22.49
C LEU A 198 -2.10 -1.64 -23.52
N HIS A 199 -1.93 -2.93 -23.26
CA HIS A 199 -1.00 -3.77 -24.01
C HIS A 199 -1.59 -5.09 -24.52
N GLY A 200 -2.84 -5.40 -24.17
CA GLY A 200 -3.51 -6.65 -24.52
C GLY A 200 -2.67 -7.86 -24.15
N ASP A 201 -2.44 -8.74 -25.12
CA ASP A 201 -1.66 -9.97 -24.99
C ASP A 201 -0.19 -9.74 -24.57
N ALA A 202 0.36 -8.54 -24.76
CA ALA A 202 1.73 -8.24 -24.35
C ALA A 202 1.85 -7.89 -22.85
N ALA A 203 0.73 -7.71 -22.13
CA ALA A 203 0.73 -7.31 -20.73
C ALA A 203 1.44 -8.28 -19.78
N PRO A 204 1.30 -9.63 -19.88
CA PRO A 204 2.03 -10.55 -19.01
C PRO A 204 3.55 -10.39 -19.10
N ALA A 205 4.08 -10.24 -20.33
CA ALA A 205 5.51 -10.07 -20.57
C ALA A 205 6.02 -8.72 -20.02
N ARG A 206 5.23 -7.65 -20.19
CA ARG A 206 5.56 -6.34 -19.63
C ARG A 206 5.52 -6.33 -18.11
N LEU A 207 4.51 -6.95 -17.51
CA LEU A 207 4.42 -7.08 -16.05
C LEU A 207 5.61 -7.88 -15.51
N ARG A 208 5.97 -9.00 -16.15
CA ARG A 208 7.15 -9.79 -15.79
C ARG A 208 8.41 -8.93 -15.76
N ALA A 209 8.65 -8.11 -16.78
CA ALA A 209 9.79 -7.21 -16.81
C ALA A 209 9.80 -6.19 -15.66
N GLN A 210 8.63 -5.72 -15.20
CA GLN A 210 8.54 -4.84 -14.03
C GLN A 210 8.80 -5.59 -12.72
N LEU A 211 8.26 -6.80 -12.56
CA LEU A 211 8.54 -7.65 -11.40
C LEU A 211 10.04 -7.94 -11.29
N ASP A 212 10.67 -8.33 -12.40
CA ASP A 212 12.11 -8.62 -12.45
C ASP A 212 12.94 -7.38 -12.11
N ARG A 213 12.50 -6.19 -12.57
CA ARG A 213 13.15 -4.90 -12.23
C ARG A 213 13.10 -4.61 -10.73
N TYR A 214 11.94 -4.75 -10.07
CA TYR A 214 11.84 -4.50 -8.63
C TYR A 214 12.55 -5.58 -7.81
N GLU A 215 12.54 -6.83 -8.25
CA GLU A 215 13.31 -7.92 -7.62
C GLU A 215 14.81 -7.64 -7.71
N ALA A 216 15.32 -7.23 -8.88
CA ALA A 216 16.70 -6.81 -9.05
C ALA A 216 17.06 -5.62 -8.13
N LEU A 217 16.19 -4.61 -8.03
CA LEU A 217 16.38 -3.46 -7.15
C LEU A 217 16.42 -3.86 -5.67
N PHE A 218 15.59 -4.82 -5.25
CA PHE A 218 15.64 -5.38 -3.90
C PHE A 218 16.99 -6.05 -3.64
N HIS A 219 17.46 -6.88 -4.57
CA HIS A 219 18.75 -7.55 -4.47
C HIS A 219 19.95 -6.59 -4.48
N GLU A 220 19.91 -5.55 -5.31
CA GLU A 220 20.92 -4.49 -5.32
C GLU A 220 21.00 -3.79 -3.96
N ARG A 221 19.85 -3.43 -3.37
CA ARG A 221 19.80 -2.78 -2.06
C ARG A 221 20.20 -3.71 -0.91
N LEU A 222 20.04 -5.03 -1.07
CA LEU A 222 20.50 -6.00 -0.09
C LEU A 222 22.03 -5.99 0.07
N ASP A 223 22.78 -5.63 -0.98
CA ASP A 223 24.25 -5.66 -0.96
C ASP A 223 24.90 -4.57 -0.09
N SER A 224 24.13 -3.55 0.33
CA SER A 224 24.62 -2.58 1.33
C SER A 224 24.66 -3.14 2.76
N PHE A 225 24.06 -4.31 3.01
CA PHE A 225 23.98 -4.91 4.33
C PHE A 225 25.07 -5.96 4.57
N PRO A 226 25.60 -6.08 5.81
CA PRO A 226 26.52 -7.16 6.17
C PRO A 226 25.91 -8.53 5.92
N ALA A 227 26.72 -9.51 5.44
CA ALA A 227 26.26 -10.81 4.97
C ALA A 227 25.22 -11.49 5.89
N ALA A 228 25.50 -11.61 7.19
CA ALA A 228 24.58 -12.25 8.13
C ALA A 228 23.22 -11.53 8.27
N ARG A 229 23.18 -10.20 8.10
CA ARG A 229 21.94 -9.40 8.11
C ARG A 229 21.26 -9.44 6.74
N ARG A 230 22.04 -9.38 5.66
CA ARG A 230 21.57 -9.52 4.28
C ARG A 230 20.78 -10.82 4.07
N ASP A 231 21.32 -11.95 4.51
CA ASP A 231 20.66 -13.25 4.31
C ASP A 231 19.30 -13.32 5.03
N ARG A 232 19.22 -12.76 6.25
CA ARG A 232 17.96 -12.68 7.00
C ARG A 232 16.95 -11.77 6.30
N LEU A 233 17.38 -10.60 5.84
CA LEU A 233 16.52 -9.64 5.14
C LEU A 233 16.07 -10.18 3.78
N ALA A 234 16.92 -10.93 3.07
CA ALA A 234 16.58 -11.60 1.81
C ALA A 234 15.44 -12.60 2.02
N VAL A 235 15.58 -13.51 2.99
CA VAL A 235 14.53 -14.49 3.33
C VAL A 235 13.23 -13.79 3.69
N LEU A 236 13.31 -12.75 4.51
CA LEU A 236 12.15 -11.99 5.00
C LEU A 236 11.41 -11.29 3.85
N GLY A 237 12.15 -10.58 2.99
CA GLY A 237 11.60 -9.84 1.86
C GLY A 237 11.05 -10.77 0.77
N THR A 238 11.81 -11.79 0.36
CA THR A 238 11.37 -12.75 -0.66
C THR A 238 10.11 -13.50 -0.24
N ARG A 239 9.99 -13.89 1.03
CA ARG A 239 8.77 -14.53 1.56
C ARG A 239 7.53 -13.66 1.35
N ARG A 240 7.67 -12.33 1.39
CA ARG A 240 6.54 -11.40 1.32
C ARG A 240 5.87 -11.37 -0.05
N TYR A 241 6.65 -11.45 -1.13
CA TYR A 241 6.14 -11.24 -2.49
C TYR A 241 6.20 -12.49 -3.37
N ARG A 242 7.18 -13.39 -3.17
CA ARG A 242 7.56 -14.38 -4.20
C ARG A 242 6.44 -15.33 -4.60
N GLN A 243 5.66 -15.80 -3.64
CA GLN A 243 4.54 -16.69 -3.94
C GLN A 243 3.46 -15.97 -4.76
N ARG A 244 3.18 -14.71 -4.43
CA ARG A 244 2.13 -13.89 -5.07
C ARG A 244 2.50 -13.44 -6.48
N THR A 245 3.80 -13.30 -6.75
CA THR A 245 4.32 -12.86 -8.07
C THR A 245 4.83 -14.02 -8.94
N ALA A 246 4.75 -15.26 -8.46
CA ALA A 246 5.25 -16.42 -9.18
C ALA A 246 4.50 -16.65 -10.50
N GLN A 247 3.17 -16.52 -10.45
CA GLN A 247 2.27 -16.79 -11.57
C GLN A 247 1.55 -15.50 -11.97
N ILE A 248 1.57 -15.21 -13.27
CA ILE A 248 0.79 -14.11 -13.85
C ILE A 248 -0.43 -14.77 -14.51
N PRO A 249 -1.67 -14.43 -14.09
CA PRO A 249 -2.88 -14.99 -14.69
C PRO A 249 -2.99 -14.68 -16.18
N GLN A 250 -3.78 -15.46 -16.91
CA GLN A 250 -4.10 -15.14 -18.31
C GLN A 250 -4.90 -13.82 -18.38
N PRO A 251 -4.60 -12.93 -19.34
CA PRO A 251 -5.27 -11.65 -19.45
C PRO A 251 -6.74 -11.82 -19.88
N ILE A 252 -7.64 -11.07 -19.26
CA ILE A 252 -9.04 -10.97 -19.66
C ILE A 252 -9.14 -9.84 -20.70
N LEU A 253 -9.20 -10.20 -21.98
CA LEU A 253 -9.17 -9.26 -23.10
C LEU A 253 -10.57 -8.72 -23.48
N GLU A 254 -11.60 -9.55 -23.33
CA GLU A 254 -12.98 -9.21 -23.68
C GLU A 254 -13.76 -8.85 -22.42
N ARG A 255 -14.31 -7.64 -22.39
CA ARG A 255 -15.36 -7.29 -21.45
C ARG A 255 -16.68 -7.35 -22.19
N ALA A 256 -17.59 -8.20 -21.73
CA ALA A 256 -18.99 -8.04 -22.11
C ALA A 256 -19.42 -6.63 -21.67
N PRO A 257 -20.09 -5.86 -22.55
CA PRO A 257 -20.54 -4.50 -22.25
C PRO A 257 -21.50 -4.45 -21.06
#